data_AF-D3B7Z8-F1
#
_entry.id   AF-D3B7Z8-F1
#
_cell.length_a   1.000
_cell.length_b   1.000
_cell.length_c   1.000
_cell.angle_alpha   90.00
_cell.angle_beta   90.00
_cell.angle_gamma   90.00
#
_symmetry.space_group_name_H-M   'P 1'
#
loop_
_entity.id
_entity.type
_entity.pdbx_description
1 polymer ?
#
loop_
_entity_poly.entity_id
_entity_poly.type
_entity_poly.pdbx_seq_one_letter_code
_entity_poly.pdbx_strand_id
1 'polypeptide(L)'
;MPLPLAARKSIRDNEEHLTNAVETIKSALGVEWTFEFDFETLLAKVESADYVKNDPGSFFYKDVATNVAECVKSFATKDEMVKEALIEANANSKVIVRVNEDKKNTSYWKYIFENNNLVLLFRASPANISDITYFDLPSIIPSPGVLSLKARLNLKENGEKFQTALEEIKEATKNDWTYDESSIETCYTTFDFDKDRIGDIFAEIITNIAYNIKTRCKDEMILEAFNEVNTNNKIVFRHLPKQSDYWTFAFTSGDLIVSYKSICNVSDIEQEFSSIHTIKNQSAIN
;
A
#
# COMPACT_ATOMS: atom_id res chain seq x y z
N MET A 1 -42.55 -4.18 -3.05
CA MET A 1 -43.64 -4.27 -4.08
C MET A 1 -43.02 -5.06 -5.23
N PRO A 2 -43.62 -6.15 -5.73
CA PRO A 2 -42.93 -7.02 -6.67
C PRO A 2 -42.47 -6.23 -7.90
N LEU A 3 -41.22 -6.43 -8.30
CA LEU A 3 -40.61 -5.73 -9.43
C LEU A 3 -41.48 -5.81 -10.70
N PRO A 4 -41.55 -4.74 -11.52
CA PRO A 4 -42.25 -4.77 -12.80
C PRO A 4 -41.83 -5.95 -13.67
N LEU A 5 -42.74 -6.47 -14.51
CA LEU A 5 -42.46 -7.62 -15.38
C LEU A 5 -41.24 -7.38 -16.30
N ALA A 6 -41.10 -6.17 -16.83
CA ALA A 6 -39.96 -5.78 -17.66
C ALA A 6 -38.63 -5.89 -16.90
N ALA A 7 -38.57 -5.36 -15.68
CA ALA A 7 -37.40 -5.45 -14.81
C ALA A 7 -37.04 -6.91 -14.48
N ARG A 8 -38.03 -7.73 -14.11
CA ARG A 8 -37.82 -9.17 -13.84
C ARG A 8 -37.31 -9.92 -15.06
N LYS A 9 -37.86 -9.61 -16.24
CA LYS A 9 -37.40 -10.19 -17.51
C LYS A 9 -35.96 -9.79 -17.80
N SER A 10 -35.63 -8.51 -17.67
CA SER A 10 -34.27 -7.97 -17.87
C SER A 10 -33.25 -8.67 -16.96
N ILE A 11 -33.55 -8.81 -15.66
CA ILE A 11 -32.68 -9.52 -14.69
C ILE A 11 -32.44 -10.96 -15.15
N ARG A 12 -33.51 -11.72 -15.41
CA ARG A 12 -33.41 -13.11 -15.87
C ARG A 12 -32.61 -13.26 -17.16
N ASP A 13 -32.86 -12.39 -18.13
CA ASP A 13 -32.24 -12.48 -19.45
C ASP A 13 -30.74 -12.12 -19.42
N ASN A 14 -30.23 -11.53 -18.32
CA ASN A 14 -28.83 -11.17 -18.13
C ASN A 14 -28.10 -12.01 -17.05
N GLU A 15 -28.71 -13.07 -16.52
CA GLU A 15 -28.14 -13.92 -15.45
C GLU A 15 -26.79 -14.54 -15.84
N GLU A 16 -26.58 -14.82 -17.13
CA GLU A 16 -25.32 -15.36 -17.66
C GLU A 16 -24.15 -14.40 -17.41
N HIS A 17 -24.38 -13.09 -17.50
CA HIS A 17 -23.34 -12.10 -17.20
C HIS A 17 -22.94 -12.11 -15.72
N LEU A 18 -23.91 -12.23 -14.82
CA LEU A 18 -23.63 -12.36 -13.40
C LEU A 18 -22.84 -13.64 -13.10
N THR A 19 -23.24 -14.75 -13.71
CA THR A 19 -22.55 -16.04 -13.58
C THR A 19 -21.09 -15.93 -14.05
N ASN A 20 -20.86 -15.34 -15.23
CA ASN A 20 -19.52 -15.13 -15.77
C ASN A 20 -18.67 -14.20 -14.90
N ALA A 21 -19.27 -13.17 -14.30
CA ALA A 21 -18.58 -12.28 -13.36
C ALA A 21 -18.14 -13.03 -12.09
N VAL A 22 -19.01 -13.88 -11.52
CA VAL A 22 -18.69 -14.74 -10.38
C VAL A 22 -17.57 -15.73 -10.73
N GLU A 23 -17.64 -16.39 -11.89
CA GLU A 23 -16.62 -17.32 -12.36
C GLU A 23 -15.26 -16.65 -12.58
N THR A 24 -15.27 -15.40 -13.08
CA THR A 24 -14.08 -14.57 -13.26
C THR A 24 -13.39 -14.29 -11.93
N ILE A 25 -14.17 -13.90 -10.91
CA ILE A 25 -13.65 -13.68 -9.55
C ILE A 25 -13.11 -15.00 -8.97
N LYS A 26 -13.86 -16.10 -9.12
CA LYS A 26 -13.46 -17.43 -8.64
C LYS A 26 -12.16 -17.91 -9.24
N SER A 27 -11.96 -17.68 -10.54
CA SER A 27 -10.73 -18.04 -11.24
C SER A 27 -9.54 -17.19 -10.80
N ALA A 28 -9.76 -15.91 -10.48
CA ALA A 28 -8.70 -15.01 -10.01
C ALA A 28 -8.30 -15.27 -8.54
N LEU A 29 -9.27 -15.51 -7.66
CA LEU A 29 -9.04 -15.64 -6.21
C LEU A 29 -8.92 -17.10 -5.74
N GLY A 30 -9.48 -18.05 -6.48
CA GLY A 30 -9.64 -19.44 -6.02
C GLY A 30 -10.79 -19.66 -5.05
N VAL A 31 -11.54 -18.60 -4.70
CA VAL A 31 -12.73 -18.63 -3.83
C VAL A 31 -13.93 -18.06 -4.56
N GLU A 32 -15.10 -18.66 -4.31
CA GLU A 32 -16.34 -18.25 -4.96
C GLU A 32 -16.97 -17.07 -4.22
N TRP A 33 -17.22 -15.97 -4.94
CA TRP A 33 -17.90 -14.80 -4.41
C TRP A 33 -19.34 -14.73 -4.91
N THR A 34 -20.21 -14.09 -4.14
CA THR A 34 -21.60 -13.82 -4.52
C THR A 34 -21.83 -12.32 -4.67
N PHE A 35 -22.84 -11.94 -5.45
CA PHE A 35 -23.33 -10.56 -5.50
C PHE A 35 -24.68 -10.44 -4.82
N GLU A 36 -24.87 -9.33 -4.11
CA GLU A 36 -26.14 -8.95 -3.51
C GLU A 36 -26.65 -7.66 -4.13
N PHE A 37 -27.78 -7.77 -4.83
CA PHE A 37 -28.53 -6.66 -5.41
C PHE A 37 -29.93 -6.61 -4.80
N ASP A 38 -30.18 -5.66 -3.90
CA ASP A 38 -31.54 -5.35 -3.46
C ASP A 38 -32.21 -4.46 -4.52
N PHE A 39 -32.72 -5.10 -5.59
CA PHE A 39 -33.33 -4.39 -6.71
C PHE A 39 -34.54 -3.53 -6.30
N GLU A 40 -35.29 -3.89 -5.25
CA GLU A 40 -36.39 -3.05 -4.78
C GLU A 40 -35.85 -1.72 -4.24
N THR A 41 -34.83 -1.79 -3.37
CA THR A 41 -34.20 -0.59 -2.79
C THR A 41 -33.41 0.21 -3.84
N LEU A 42 -32.64 -0.47 -4.69
CA LEU A 42 -31.82 0.13 -5.73
C LEU A 42 -32.69 0.96 -6.68
N LEU A 43 -33.72 0.35 -7.26
CA LEU A 43 -34.55 1.02 -8.27
C LEU A 43 -35.43 2.12 -7.67
N ALA A 44 -35.77 2.05 -6.38
CA ALA A 44 -36.45 3.12 -5.67
C ALA A 44 -35.57 4.36 -5.48
N LYS A 45 -34.25 4.18 -5.31
CA LYS A 45 -33.29 5.26 -5.00
C LYS A 45 -32.57 5.83 -6.22
N VAL A 46 -32.66 5.17 -7.37
CA VAL A 46 -32.08 5.69 -8.62
C VAL A 46 -32.87 6.92 -9.10
N GLU A 47 -32.15 8.00 -9.37
CA GLU A 47 -32.68 9.28 -9.85
C GLU A 47 -32.32 9.50 -11.32
N SER A 48 -33.27 9.95 -12.13
CA SER A 48 -33.04 10.42 -13.51
C SER A 48 -32.28 9.44 -14.44
N ALA A 49 -32.43 8.13 -14.22
CA ALA A 49 -31.76 7.09 -15.02
C ALA A 49 -32.76 6.00 -15.46
N ASP A 50 -33.61 6.34 -16.43
CA ASP A 50 -34.63 5.44 -16.96
C ASP A 50 -34.03 4.18 -17.59
N TYR A 51 -32.83 4.26 -18.13
CA TYR A 51 -32.11 3.10 -18.66
C TYR A 51 -31.81 2.06 -17.57
N VAL A 52 -31.52 2.49 -16.34
CA VAL A 52 -31.32 1.58 -15.19
C VAL A 52 -32.65 0.96 -14.74
N LYS A 53 -33.72 1.76 -14.71
CA LYS A 53 -35.05 1.29 -14.25
C LYS A 53 -35.72 0.35 -15.25
N ASN A 54 -35.54 0.60 -16.54
CA ASN A 54 -36.16 -0.17 -17.61
C ASN A 54 -35.37 -1.46 -17.94
N ASP A 55 -34.05 -1.44 -17.75
CA ASP A 55 -33.17 -2.58 -18.06
C ASP A 55 -32.15 -2.86 -16.94
N PRO A 56 -32.63 -3.17 -15.71
CA PRO A 56 -31.76 -3.32 -14.54
C PRO A 56 -30.81 -4.52 -14.64
N GLY A 57 -31.18 -5.60 -15.32
CA GLY A 57 -30.31 -6.76 -15.51
C GLY A 57 -29.09 -6.41 -16.36
N SER A 58 -29.29 -5.71 -17.47
CA SER A 58 -28.18 -5.24 -18.31
C SER A 58 -27.26 -4.30 -17.51
N PHE A 59 -27.83 -3.32 -16.81
CA PHE A 59 -27.01 -2.39 -16.04
C PHE A 59 -26.26 -3.06 -14.88
N PHE A 60 -26.95 -3.83 -14.02
CA PHE A 60 -26.32 -4.37 -12.79
C PHE A 60 -25.53 -5.66 -13.02
N TYR A 61 -26.00 -6.57 -13.88
CA TYR A 61 -25.31 -7.84 -14.10
C TYR A 61 -24.28 -7.73 -15.22
N LYS A 62 -24.66 -7.17 -16.38
CA LYS A 62 -23.74 -7.07 -17.52
C LYS A 62 -22.70 -5.98 -17.31
N ASP A 63 -23.11 -4.77 -16.92
CA ASP A 63 -22.14 -3.68 -16.78
C ASP A 63 -21.48 -3.70 -15.40
N VAL A 64 -22.25 -3.54 -14.31
CA VAL A 64 -21.66 -3.39 -12.96
C VAL A 64 -20.92 -4.64 -12.50
N ALA A 65 -21.54 -5.83 -12.50
CA ALA A 65 -20.89 -7.04 -11.97
C ALA A 65 -19.63 -7.42 -12.77
N THR A 66 -19.67 -7.30 -14.10
CA THR A 66 -18.49 -7.55 -14.96
C THR A 66 -17.36 -6.56 -14.67
N ASN A 67 -17.65 -5.27 -14.50
CA ASN A 67 -16.62 -4.28 -14.15
C ASN A 67 -16.03 -4.52 -12.76
N VAL A 68 -16.84 -4.98 -11.79
CA VAL A 68 -16.33 -5.40 -10.47
C VAL A 68 -15.41 -6.60 -10.60
N ALA A 69 -15.81 -7.61 -11.37
CA ALA A 69 -15.02 -8.81 -11.58
C ALA A 69 -13.67 -8.51 -12.24
N GLU A 70 -13.64 -7.65 -13.25
CA GLU A 70 -12.40 -7.22 -13.90
C GLU A 70 -11.52 -6.37 -12.96
N CYS A 71 -12.10 -5.50 -12.13
CA CYS A 71 -11.34 -4.78 -11.09
C CYS A 71 -10.63 -5.78 -10.15
N VAL A 72 -11.39 -6.69 -9.54
CA VAL A 72 -10.87 -7.72 -8.61
C VAL A 72 -9.79 -8.55 -9.27
N LYS A 73 -10.06 -9.08 -10.46
CA LYS A 73 -9.10 -9.89 -11.23
C LYS A 73 -7.82 -9.13 -11.51
N SER A 74 -7.91 -7.87 -11.94
CA SER A 74 -6.74 -7.07 -12.33
C SER A 74 -5.73 -6.87 -11.20
N PHE A 75 -6.17 -6.93 -9.94
CA PHE A 75 -5.28 -6.81 -8.77
C PHE A 75 -4.88 -8.18 -8.22
N ALA A 76 -5.82 -9.12 -8.12
CA ALA A 76 -5.56 -10.45 -7.60
C ALA A 76 -4.50 -11.23 -8.41
N THR A 77 -4.42 -11.00 -9.72
CA THR A 77 -3.44 -11.70 -10.57
C THR A 77 -2.06 -11.02 -10.63
N LYS A 78 -1.90 -9.83 -10.03
CA LYS A 78 -0.63 -9.07 -10.07
C LYS A 78 0.30 -9.43 -8.93
N ASP A 79 -0.22 -9.58 -7.72
CA ASP A 79 0.58 -9.92 -6.54
C ASP A 79 -0.23 -10.77 -5.56
N GLU A 80 0.36 -11.88 -5.10
CA GLU A 80 -0.29 -12.81 -4.17
C GLU A 80 -0.66 -12.13 -2.84
N MET A 81 0.12 -11.16 -2.39
CA MET A 81 -0.16 -10.38 -1.17
C MET A 81 -1.46 -9.58 -1.30
N VAL A 82 -1.74 -9.03 -2.48
CA VAL A 82 -2.99 -8.30 -2.74
C VAL A 82 -4.16 -9.27 -2.78
N LYS A 83 -3.97 -10.43 -3.42
CA LYS A 83 -4.98 -11.49 -3.48
C LYS A 83 -5.36 -11.99 -2.09
N GLU A 84 -4.38 -12.31 -1.24
CA GLU A 84 -4.61 -12.76 0.13
C GLU A 84 -5.31 -11.68 0.97
N ALA A 85 -4.82 -10.44 0.92
CA ALA A 85 -5.41 -9.32 1.66
C ALA A 85 -6.86 -9.03 1.23
N LEU A 86 -7.17 -9.18 -0.07
CA LEU A 86 -8.52 -9.02 -0.60
C LEU A 86 -9.47 -10.12 -0.11
N ILE A 87 -9.01 -11.37 -0.08
CA ILE A 87 -9.78 -12.51 0.44
C ILE A 87 -10.06 -12.33 1.93
N GLU A 88 -9.06 -11.90 2.71
CA GLU A 88 -9.20 -11.63 4.14
C GLU A 88 -10.18 -10.48 4.40
N ALA A 89 -10.05 -9.37 3.67
CA ALA A 89 -10.92 -8.20 3.83
C ALA A 89 -12.37 -8.48 3.44
N ASN A 90 -12.60 -9.31 2.42
CA ASN A 90 -13.92 -9.81 2.04
C ASN A 90 -14.18 -11.23 2.57
N ALA A 91 -14.03 -11.44 3.88
CA ALA A 91 -14.17 -12.77 4.47
C ALA A 91 -15.55 -13.42 4.23
N ASN A 92 -16.60 -12.64 3.95
CA ASN A 92 -17.91 -13.17 3.60
C ASN A 92 -18.04 -13.59 2.13
N SER A 93 -17.02 -13.32 1.31
CA SER A 93 -17.01 -13.60 -0.13
C SER A 93 -18.24 -13.04 -0.83
N LYS A 94 -18.57 -11.78 -0.52
CA LYS A 94 -19.78 -11.11 -1.01
C LYS A 94 -19.49 -9.70 -1.49
N VAL A 95 -20.04 -9.36 -2.65
CA VAL A 95 -20.11 -8.00 -3.17
C VAL A 95 -21.53 -7.46 -2.95
N ILE A 96 -21.66 -6.35 -2.23
CA ILE A 96 -22.94 -5.67 -2.04
C ILE A 96 -22.94 -4.41 -2.89
N VAL A 97 -23.97 -4.23 -3.72
CA VAL A 97 -24.12 -3.02 -4.53
C VAL A 97 -25.26 -2.19 -3.96
N ARG A 98 -24.98 -0.91 -3.62
CA ARG A 98 -26.00 -0.01 -3.04
C ARG A 98 -25.76 1.45 -3.40
N VAL A 99 -26.83 2.25 -3.36
CA VAL A 99 -26.73 3.70 -3.56
C VAL A 99 -25.97 4.34 -2.40
N ASN A 100 -25.06 5.27 -2.71
CA ASN A 100 -24.39 6.12 -1.73
C ASN A 100 -25.32 7.25 -1.29
N GLU A 101 -25.68 7.26 -0.01
CA GLU A 101 -26.55 8.28 0.59
C GLU A 101 -25.77 9.45 1.21
N ASP A 102 -24.44 9.39 1.20
CA ASP A 102 -23.61 10.49 1.69
C ASP A 102 -23.74 11.69 0.74
N LYS A 103 -24.38 12.75 1.25
CA LYS A 103 -24.59 14.01 0.52
C LYS A 103 -23.29 14.74 0.16
N LYS A 104 -22.17 14.40 0.81
CA LYS A 104 -20.84 14.95 0.52
C LYS A 104 -20.10 14.15 -0.56
N ASN A 105 -20.60 12.99 -0.95
CA ASN A 105 -19.95 12.16 -1.94
C ASN A 105 -20.03 12.80 -3.34
N THR A 106 -18.86 13.07 -3.91
CA THR A 106 -18.73 13.60 -5.27
C THR A 106 -18.47 12.52 -6.32
N SER A 107 -18.08 11.31 -5.90
CA SER A 107 -17.72 10.22 -6.81
C SER A 107 -18.94 9.47 -7.33
N TYR A 108 -18.92 9.03 -8.59
CA TYR A 108 -19.99 8.19 -9.13
C TYR A 108 -19.96 6.78 -8.56
N TRP A 109 -18.76 6.24 -8.35
CA TRP A 109 -18.53 4.89 -7.83
C TRP A 109 -17.47 4.95 -6.73
N LYS A 110 -17.63 4.11 -5.71
CA LYS A 110 -16.69 4.01 -4.60
C LYS A 110 -16.76 2.61 -4.01
N TYR A 111 -15.61 1.95 -3.89
CA TYR A 111 -15.53 0.74 -3.09
C TYR A 111 -15.23 1.08 -1.63
N ILE A 112 -15.75 0.26 -0.73
CA ILE A 112 -15.39 0.22 0.68
C ILE A 112 -15.50 -1.22 1.19
N PHE A 113 -14.83 -1.51 2.30
CA PHE A 113 -15.09 -2.73 3.07
C PHE A 113 -15.98 -2.41 4.27
N GLU A 114 -17.08 -3.16 4.41
CA GLU A 114 -17.97 -3.04 5.56
C GLU A 114 -18.44 -4.42 6.01
N ASN A 115 -18.29 -4.70 7.32
CA ASN A 115 -18.72 -5.96 7.93
C ASN A 115 -18.20 -7.19 7.17
N ASN A 116 -16.94 -7.16 6.75
CA ASN A 116 -16.26 -8.21 5.95
C ASN A 116 -16.88 -8.48 4.57
N ASN A 117 -17.57 -7.48 3.99
CA ASN A 117 -18.04 -7.51 2.61
C ASN A 117 -17.32 -6.44 1.79
N LEU A 118 -17.11 -6.70 0.50
CA LEU A 118 -16.80 -5.65 -0.45
C LEU A 118 -18.10 -4.94 -0.82
N VAL A 119 -18.19 -3.62 -0.61
CA VAL A 119 -19.37 -2.83 -0.94
C VAL A 119 -19.03 -1.86 -2.05
N LEU A 120 -19.76 -1.95 -3.17
CA LEU A 120 -19.73 -0.96 -4.23
C LEU A 120 -20.87 0.05 -4.01
N LEU A 121 -20.48 1.26 -3.65
CA LEU A 121 -21.37 2.40 -3.52
C LEU A 121 -21.45 3.15 -4.85
N PHE A 122 -22.65 3.58 -5.24
CA PHE A 122 -22.83 4.40 -6.43
C PHE A 122 -23.79 5.56 -6.23
N ARG A 123 -23.59 6.66 -6.97
CA ARG A 123 -24.47 7.83 -6.90
C ARG A 123 -25.86 7.52 -7.46
N ALA A 124 -26.92 8.09 -6.86
CA ALA A 124 -28.31 7.90 -7.29
C ALA A 124 -28.56 8.12 -8.79
N SER A 125 -27.83 9.07 -9.41
CA SER A 125 -27.72 9.21 -10.86
C SER A 125 -26.38 8.60 -11.30
N PRO A 126 -26.31 7.29 -11.60
CA PRO A 126 -25.06 6.65 -11.96
C PRO A 126 -24.54 7.16 -13.32
N ALA A 127 -23.24 7.30 -13.45
CA ALA A 127 -22.54 7.57 -14.71
C ALA A 127 -21.11 7.02 -14.58
N ASN A 128 -20.31 7.07 -15.64
CA ASN A 128 -18.89 6.67 -15.61
C ASN A 128 -18.65 5.25 -15.04
N ILE A 129 -19.39 4.26 -15.54
CA ILE A 129 -19.28 2.86 -15.07
C ILE A 129 -17.84 2.32 -15.13
N SER A 130 -17.02 2.80 -16.06
CA SER A 130 -15.60 2.43 -16.16
C SER A 130 -14.80 2.69 -14.88
N ASP A 131 -15.22 3.64 -14.04
CA ASP A 131 -14.57 3.94 -12.76
C ASP A 131 -14.58 2.73 -11.81
N ILE A 132 -15.52 1.80 -12.00
CA ILE A 132 -15.59 0.53 -11.25
C ILE A 132 -14.39 -0.37 -11.58
N THR A 133 -14.01 -0.48 -12.86
CA THR A 133 -12.92 -1.36 -13.31
C THR A 133 -11.56 -0.81 -12.90
N TYR A 134 -11.35 0.50 -13.05
CA TYR A 134 -10.05 1.14 -12.83
C TYR A 134 -9.85 1.65 -11.40
N PHE A 135 -10.77 1.35 -10.48
CA PHE A 135 -10.62 1.73 -9.10
C PHE A 135 -9.38 1.08 -8.49
N ASP A 136 -8.61 1.87 -7.74
CA ASP A 136 -7.40 1.42 -7.09
C ASP A 136 -7.72 0.67 -5.79
N LEU A 137 -8.12 -0.60 -5.94
CA LEU A 137 -8.59 -1.44 -4.84
C LEU A 137 -7.60 -1.56 -3.67
N PRO A 138 -6.27 -1.70 -3.89
CA PRO A 138 -5.28 -1.74 -2.80
C PRO A 138 -5.29 -0.52 -1.88
N SER A 139 -5.80 0.63 -2.34
CA SER A 139 -5.88 1.85 -1.52
C SER A 139 -6.90 1.77 -0.37
N ILE A 140 -7.84 0.84 -0.41
CA ILE A 140 -8.91 0.70 0.59
C ILE A 140 -8.87 -0.63 1.36
N ILE A 141 -8.07 -1.60 0.92
CA ILE A 141 -7.97 -2.90 1.58
C ILE A 141 -7.34 -2.67 2.97
N PRO A 142 -8.03 -3.05 4.06
CA PRO A 142 -7.44 -3.01 5.40
C PRO A 142 -6.14 -3.80 5.43
N SER A 143 -5.10 -3.24 6.03
CA SER A 143 -3.80 -3.90 6.20
C SER A 143 -3.50 -4.06 7.69
N PRO A 144 -2.91 -5.18 8.13
CA PRO A 144 -2.43 -5.33 9.49
C PRO A 144 -1.30 -4.33 9.80
N GLY A 145 -1.25 -3.91 11.06
CA GLY A 145 -0.22 -2.98 11.55
C GLY A 145 -0.48 -1.52 11.14
N VAL A 146 0.59 -0.73 11.11
CA VAL A 146 0.51 0.70 10.78
C VAL A 146 0.61 1.01 9.29
N LEU A 147 1.23 0.11 8.52
CA LEU A 147 1.49 0.32 7.09
C LEU A 147 0.24 0.01 6.25
N SER A 148 -0.10 0.90 5.31
CA SER A 148 -1.05 0.61 4.24
C SER A 148 -0.59 -0.60 3.41
N LEU A 149 -1.54 -1.30 2.76
CA LEU A 149 -1.20 -2.41 1.87
C LEU A 149 -0.22 -1.95 0.77
N LYS A 150 -0.46 -0.77 0.20
CA LYS A 150 0.42 -0.18 -0.81
C LYS A 150 1.83 0.09 -0.29
N ALA A 151 1.97 0.63 0.92
CA ALA A 151 3.29 0.84 1.52
C ALA A 151 4.04 -0.49 1.70
N ARG A 152 3.34 -1.56 2.10
CA ARG A 152 3.92 -2.90 2.23
C ARG A 152 4.34 -3.49 0.88
N LEU A 153 3.52 -3.33 -0.16
CA LEU A 153 3.87 -3.72 -1.52
C LEU A 153 5.12 -2.97 -1.99
N ASN A 154 5.18 -1.66 -1.76
CA ASN A 154 6.32 -0.86 -2.18
C ASN A 154 7.61 -1.22 -1.43
N LEU A 155 7.53 -1.59 -0.14
CA LEU A 155 8.67 -2.15 0.61
C LEU A 155 9.13 -3.48 -0.01
N LYS A 156 8.20 -4.38 -0.30
CA LYS A 156 8.49 -5.67 -0.95
C LYS A 156 9.15 -5.47 -2.32
N GLU A 157 8.60 -4.60 -3.17
CA GLU A 157 9.11 -4.26 -4.50
C GLU A 157 10.54 -3.71 -4.46
N ASN A 158 10.91 -2.99 -3.39
CA ASN A 158 12.24 -2.42 -3.24
C ASN A 158 13.19 -3.30 -2.43
N GLY A 159 12.74 -4.45 -1.89
CA GLY A 159 13.54 -5.31 -1.01
C GLY A 159 14.90 -5.73 -1.59
N GLU A 160 14.99 -5.93 -2.92
CA GLU A 160 16.26 -6.22 -3.60
C GLU A 160 17.26 -5.05 -3.52
N LYS A 161 16.78 -3.79 -3.60
CA LYS A 161 17.63 -2.60 -3.42
C LYS A 161 18.13 -2.47 -1.98
N PHE A 162 17.28 -2.76 -0.99
CA PHE A 162 17.72 -2.83 0.42
C PHE A 162 18.84 -3.85 0.56
N GLN A 163 18.63 -5.07 0.06
CA GLN A 163 19.60 -6.16 0.16
C GLN A 163 20.92 -5.81 -0.55
N THR A 164 20.85 -5.26 -1.76
CA THR A 164 22.04 -4.82 -2.53
C THR A 164 22.86 -3.81 -1.73
N ALA A 165 22.21 -2.80 -1.13
CA ALA A 165 22.90 -1.79 -0.35
C ALA A 165 23.50 -2.36 0.95
N LEU A 166 22.82 -3.29 1.64
CA LEU A 166 23.37 -3.99 2.80
C LEU A 166 24.57 -4.87 2.43
N GLU A 167 24.56 -5.50 1.26
CA GLU A 167 25.68 -6.27 0.73
C GLU A 167 26.90 -5.39 0.46
N GLU A 168 26.71 -4.19 -0.10
CA GLU A 168 27.81 -3.23 -0.26
C GLU A 168 28.42 -2.80 1.09
N ILE A 169 27.59 -2.61 2.12
CA ILE A 169 28.05 -2.31 3.48
C ILE A 169 28.82 -3.50 4.04
N LYS A 170 28.34 -4.73 3.84
CA LYS A 170 29.03 -5.95 4.25
C LYS A 170 30.39 -6.09 3.60
N GLU A 171 30.49 -5.84 2.30
CA GLU A 171 31.77 -5.88 1.59
C GLU A 171 32.76 -4.86 2.14
N ALA A 172 32.30 -3.65 2.49
CA ALA A 172 33.13 -2.60 3.04
C ALA A 172 33.56 -2.87 4.49
N THR A 173 32.65 -3.37 5.32
CA THR A 173 32.84 -3.51 6.78
C THR A 173 33.31 -4.89 7.23
N LYS A 174 33.15 -5.89 6.36
CA LYS A 174 33.37 -7.33 6.61
C LYS A 174 32.40 -7.96 7.63
N ASN A 175 31.30 -7.29 7.93
CA ASN A 175 30.25 -7.77 8.84
C ASN A 175 28.90 -7.87 8.14
N ASP A 176 28.01 -8.73 8.61
CA ASP A 176 26.63 -8.80 8.11
C ASP A 176 25.80 -7.65 8.67
N TRP A 177 25.08 -6.93 7.80
CA TRP A 177 24.28 -5.77 8.19
C TRP A 177 22.79 -6.00 8.02
N THR A 178 22.01 -5.36 8.89
CA THR A 178 20.55 -5.35 8.86
C THR A 178 20.01 -3.92 9.06
N TYR A 179 18.70 -3.74 8.89
CA TYR A 179 18.00 -2.54 9.33
C TYR A 179 16.85 -2.92 10.27
N ASP A 180 16.46 -1.99 11.13
CA ASP A 180 15.34 -2.16 12.04
C ASP A 180 14.02 -1.85 11.33
N GLU A 181 13.27 -2.89 10.96
CA GLU A 181 11.95 -2.77 10.32
C GLU A 181 10.97 -1.94 11.16
N SER A 182 11.00 -2.09 12.49
CA SER A 182 10.10 -1.35 13.40
C SER A 182 10.37 0.16 13.40
N SER A 183 11.61 0.55 13.09
CA SER A 183 11.99 1.95 12.96
C SER A 183 11.41 2.59 11.68
N ILE A 184 11.29 1.82 10.60
CA ILE A 184 10.62 2.25 9.36
C ILE A 184 9.12 2.41 9.61
N GLU A 185 8.48 1.46 10.29
CA GLU A 185 7.06 1.54 10.67
C GLU A 185 6.78 2.78 11.53
N THR A 186 7.66 3.08 12.49
CA THR A 186 7.55 4.28 13.31
C THR A 186 7.65 5.54 12.45
N CYS A 187 8.62 5.59 11.53
CA CYS A 187 8.81 6.70 10.60
C CYS A 187 7.63 6.89 9.63
N TYR A 188 6.99 5.80 9.17
CA TYR A 188 5.81 5.87 8.31
C TYR A 188 4.68 6.72 8.90
N THR A 189 4.49 6.63 10.22
CA THR A 189 3.44 7.39 10.91
C THR A 189 3.65 8.91 10.83
N THR A 190 4.88 9.36 10.60
CA THR A 190 5.24 10.79 10.60
C THR A 190 5.24 11.44 9.21
N PHE A 191 5.04 10.67 8.15
CA PHE A 191 4.97 11.22 6.80
C PHE A 191 3.65 11.98 6.62
N ASP A 192 3.60 12.97 5.74
CA ASP A 192 2.34 13.66 5.38
C ASP A 192 1.98 13.49 3.90
N PHE A 193 2.97 13.12 3.07
CA PHE A 193 2.86 12.90 1.63
C PHE A 193 3.58 11.61 1.25
N ASP A 194 3.20 11.01 0.11
CA ASP A 194 3.85 9.85 -0.50
C ASP A 194 4.13 8.65 0.43
N LYS A 195 3.29 8.46 1.45
CA LYS A 195 3.40 7.34 2.40
C LYS A 195 3.47 5.97 1.72
N ASP A 196 2.73 5.82 0.63
CA ASP A 196 2.68 4.56 -0.13
C ASP A 196 4.01 4.25 -0.84
N ARG A 197 4.92 5.23 -0.97
CA ARG A 197 6.25 5.08 -1.58
C ARG A 197 7.38 4.89 -0.57
N ILE A 198 7.06 4.46 0.66
CA ILE A 198 8.04 4.36 1.74
C ILE A 198 9.22 3.43 1.41
N GLY A 199 8.99 2.33 0.69
CA GLY A 199 10.04 1.42 0.26
C GLY A 199 11.04 2.05 -0.70
N ASP A 200 10.56 2.83 -1.66
CA ASP A 200 11.41 3.57 -2.60
C ASP A 200 12.27 4.60 -1.87
N ILE A 201 11.65 5.36 -0.96
CA ILE A 201 12.32 6.39 -0.14
C ILE A 201 13.43 5.77 0.71
N PHE A 202 13.12 4.72 1.47
CA PHE A 202 14.12 4.10 2.36
C PHE A 202 15.17 3.28 1.62
N ALA A 203 14.84 2.73 0.44
CA ALA A 203 15.85 2.12 -0.42
C ALA A 203 16.90 3.15 -0.85
N GLU A 204 16.49 4.35 -1.31
CA GLU A 204 17.40 5.43 -1.68
C GLU A 204 18.27 5.87 -0.49
N ILE A 205 17.65 6.04 0.69
CA ILE A 205 18.36 6.38 1.92
C ILE A 205 19.46 5.35 2.24
N ILE A 206 19.13 4.05 2.21
CA ILE A 206 20.09 2.99 2.53
C ILE A 206 21.17 2.87 1.47
N THR A 207 20.86 3.07 0.18
CA THR A 207 21.86 3.16 -0.88
C THR A 207 22.87 4.28 -0.60
N ASN A 208 22.40 5.46 -0.18
CA ASN A 208 23.29 6.58 0.11
C ASN A 208 24.12 6.34 1.39
N ILE A 209 23.55 5.68 2.39
CA ILE A 209 24.29 5.20 3.58
C ILE A 209 25.38 4.22 3.15
N ALA A 210 25.05 3.24 2.30
CA ALA A 210 25.98 2.24 1.81
C ALA A 210 27.15 2.86 1.03
N TYR A 211 26.84 3.78 0.11
CA TYR A 211 27.84 4.56 -0.61
C TYR A 211 28.80 5.29 0.34
N ASN A 212 28.25 5.92 1.38
CA ASN A 212 29.04 6.66 2.35
C ASN A 212 29.98 5.74 3.13
N ILE A 213 29.45 4.66 3.73
CA ILE A 213 30.24 3.67 4.47
C ILE A 213 31.33 3.08 3.57
N LYS A 214 30.99 2.64 2.36
CA LYS A 214 31.93 2.08 1.37
C LYS A 214 33.03 3.04 0.98
N THR A 215 32.75 4.34 0.94
CA THR A 215 33.75 5.35 0.60
C THR A 215 34.70 5.63 1.76
N ARG A 216 34.17 5.72 2.97
CA ARG A 216 34.94 6.11 4.17
C ARG A 216 35.73 4.96 4.77
N CYS A 217 35.15 3.76 4.81
CA CYS A 217 35.80 2.56 5.37
C CYS A 217 36.87 1.94 4.44
N LYS A 218 37.29 2.65 3.38
CA LYS A 218 38.51 2.30 2.63
C LYS A 218 39.78 2.57 3.43
N ASP A 219 39.72 3.51 4.37
CA ASP A 219 40.79 3.75 5.34
C ASP A 219 40.65 2.75 6.49
N GLU A 220 41.70 1.97 6.73
CA GLU A 220 41.70 0.91 7.73
C GLU A 220 41.44 1.42 9.15
N MET A 221 41.96 2.61 9.51
CA MET A 221 41.72 3.19 10.84
C MET A 221 40.27 3.64 11.01
N ILE A 222 39.65 4.16 9.95
CA ILE A 222 38.24 4.53 9.97
C ILE A 222 37.37 3.27 10.08
N LEU A 223 37.69 2.23 9.30
CA LEU A 223 36.98 0.95 9.33
C LEU A 223 37.03 0.31 10.72
N GLU A 224 38.21 0.27 11.35
CA GLU A 224 38.38 -0.28 12.70
C GLU A 224 37.50 0.48 13.70
N ALA A 225 37.62 1.82 13.75
CA ALA A 225 36.83 2.65 14.66
C ALA A 225 35.32 2.55 14.40
N PHE A 226 34.90 2.41 13.14
CA PHE A 226 33.50 2.25 12.77
C PHE A 226 32.94 0.91 13.26
N ASN A 227 33.70 -0.17 13.10
CA ASN A 227 33.31 -1.50 13.57
C ASN A 227 33.28 -1.58 15.11
N GLU A 228 34.18 -0.87 15.81
CA GLU A 228 34.19 -0.80 17.28
C GLU A 228 32.91 -0.20 17.87
N VAL A 229 32.32 0.80 17.20
CA VAL A 229 31.11 1.49 17.70
C VAL A 229 29.81 0.91 17.15
N ASN A 230 29.83 0.13 16.06
CA ASN A 230 28.67 -0.51 15.44
C ASN A 230 28.64 -2.02 15.66
N THR A 231 28.73 -2.45 16.93
CA THR A 231 28.83 -3.87 17.26
C THR A 231 27.62 -4.71 16.82
N ASN A 232 26.46 -4.09 16.61
CA ASN A 232 25.24 -4.79 16.19
C ASN A 232 25.05 -4.82 14.67
N ASN A 233 25.84 -4.05 13.90
CA ASN A 233 25.74 -3.94 12.45
C ASN A 233 24.30 -3.69 11.96
N LYS A 234 23.61 -2.74 12.61
CA LYS A 234 22.19 -2.49 12.37
C LYS A 234 21.93 -1.00 12.18
N ILE A 235 21.16 -0.68 11.14
CA ILE A 235 20.69 0.68 10.84
C ILE A 235 19.32 0.91 11.51
N VAL A 236 19.16 2.01 12.22
CA VAL A 236 17.91 2.40 12.88
C VAL A 236 17.51 3.80 12.46
N PHE A 237 16.28 3.96 11.97
CA PHE A 237 15.77 5.26 11.51
C PHE A 237 15.02 6.00 12.59
N ARG A 238 15.12 7.33 12.60
CA ARG A 238 14.38 8.17 13.56
C ARG A 238 13.94 9.50 12.96
N HIS A 239 12.67 9.83 13.12
CA HIS A 239 12.20 11.18 12.83
C HIS A 239 12.44 12.10 14.03
N LEU A 240 13.20 13.18 13.83
CA LEU A 240 13.49 14.21 14.82
C LEU A 240 13.20 15.60 14.22
N PRO A 241 11.94 16.08 14.21
CA PRO A 241 11.56 17.29 13.49
C PRO A 241 12.21 18.59 14.02
N LYS A 242 12.84 18.54 15.19
CA LYS A 242 13.51 19.67 15.85
C LYS A 242 15.03 19.68 15.69
N GLN A 243 15.63 18.68 15.01
CA GLN A 243 17.08 18.68 14.77
C GLN A 243 17.45 19.82 13.80
N SER A 244 18.70 20.29 13.87
CA SER A 244 19.21 21.38 13.03
C SER A 244 19.31 20.95 11.57
N ASP A 245 20.04 19.87 11.35
CA ASP A 245 20.45 19.37 10.03
C ASP A 245 19.40 18.42 9.45
N TYR A 246 19.36 18.25 8.14
CA TYR A 246 18.34 17.39 7.52
C TYR A 246 18.52 15.92 7.87
N TRP A 247 19.77 15.50 7.95
CA TRP A 247 20.20 14.14 8.27
C TRP A 247 21.25 14.24 9.34
N THR A 248 21.22 13.33 10.31
CA THR A 248 22.27 13.20 11.32
C THR A 248 22.54 11.74 11.58
N PHE A 249 23.82 11.44 11.81
CA PHE A 249 24.29 10.09 12.15
C PHE A 249 24.76 10.07 13.60
N ALA A 250 24.35 9.05 14.34
CA ALA A 250 24.82 8.81 15.69
C ALA A 250 25.04 7.32 15.91
N PHE A 251 26.04 6.98 16.73
CA PHE A 251 26.28 5.62 17.19
C PHE A 251 25.68 5.50 18.59
N THR A 252 24.73 4.59 18.78
CA THR A 252 24.06 4.44 20.08
C THR A 252 23.87 2.97 20.36
N SER A 253 24.43 2.50 21.48
CA SER A 253 24.26 1.11 21.94
C SER A 253 24.63 0.04 20.90
N GLY A 254 25.63 0.33 20.05
CA GLY A 254 26.08 -0.59 19.00
C GLY A 254 25.34 -0.47 17.66
N ASP A 255 24.34 0.41 17.56
CA ASP A 255 23.55 0.66 16.34
C ASP A 255 23.98 1.95 15.62
N LEU A 256 23.81 1.97 14.30
CA LEU A 256 23.88 3.18 13.48
C LEU A 256 22.50 3.84 13.45
N ILE A 257 22.35 4.93 14.19
CA ILE A 257 21.12 5.73 14.19
C ILE A 257 21.20 6.78 13.08
N VAL A 258 20.24 6.76 12.16
CA VAL A 258 20.08 7.74 11.09
C VAL A 258 18.81 8.53 11.37
N SER A 259 18.98 9.78 11.80
CA SER A 259 17.86 10.64 12.15
C SER A 259 17.62 11.73 11.12
N TYR A 260 16.36 12.01 10.81
CA TYR A 260 15.99 13.05 9.85
C TYR A 260 15.01 14.06 10.42
N LYS A 261 15.14 15.30 9.95
CA LYS A 261 14.18 16.38 10.22
C LYS A 261 12.94 16.30 9.35
N SER A 262 13.16 16.01 8.07
CA SER A 262 12.15 15.85 7.02
C SER A 262 12.76 15.05 5.88
N ILE A 263 11.95 14.29 5.14
CA ILE A 263 12.41 13.54 3.96
C ILE A 263 12.65 14.52 2.81
N CYS A 264 13.86 15.06 2.73
CA CYS A 264 14.33 15.90 1.65
C CYS A 264 15.86 15.83 1.57
N ASN A 265 16.41 16.21 0.41
CA ASN A 265 17.85 16.20 0.13
C ASN A 265 18.50 14.87 0.52
N VAL A 266 17.91 13.75 0.10
CA VAL A 266 18.40 12.39 0.45
C VAL A 266 19.85 12.18 -0.01
N SER A 267 20.31 12.92 -1.02
CA SER A 267 21.73 12.97 -1.44
C SER A 267 22.70 13.51 -0.38
N ASP A 268 22.24 14.35 0.56
CA ASP A 268 23.11 14.93 1.61
C ASP A 268 23.68 13.85 2.54
N ILE A 269 23.00 12.70 2.62
CA ILE A 269 23.44 11.48 3.31
C ILE A 269 24.82 11.02 2.82
N GLU A 270 25.15 11.23 1.54
CA GLU A 270 26.46 10.87 0.98
C GLU A 270 27.61 11.73 1.55
N GLN A 271 27.31 12.91 2.11
CA GLN A 271 28.31 13.93 2.49
C GLN A 271 28.58 13.99 4.01
N GLU A 272 27.64 13.51 4.83
CA GLU A 272 27.56 13.74 6.29
C GLU A 272 28.63 13.04 7.16
N PHE A 273 29.19 11.90 6.76
CA PHE A 273 30.27 11.24 7.55
C PHE A 273 31.60 12.00 7.60
N SER A 274 31.70 13.19 6.99
CA SER A 274 32.88 14.06 7.11
C SER A 274 33.18 14.48 8.57
N SER A 275 32.22 14.34 9.48
CA SER A 275 32.30 14.68 10.90
C SER A 275 32.89 13.59 11.83
N ILE A 276 33.46 12.50 11.31
CA ILE A 276 34.06 11.38 12.10
C ILE A 276 35.16 11.84 13.10
N HIS A 277 35.60 13.11 13.07
CA HIS A 277 36.39 13.70 14.16
C HIS A 277 35.71 13.61 15.55
N THR A 278 34.42 13.22 15.60
CA THR A 278 33.69 12.97 16.84
C THR A 278 33.79 11.51 17.35
N ILE A 279 34.12 10.52 16.51
CA ILE A 279 34.27 9.11 16.96
C ILE A 279 35.44 8.99 17.95
N LYS A 280 36.53 9.74 17.73
CA LYS A 280 37.68 9.79 18.66
C LYS A 280 37.37 10.49 19.99
N ASN A 281 36.33 11.31 20.08
CA ASN A 281 36.00 12.05 21.31
C ASN A 281 35.00 11.31 22.21
N GLN A 282 34.32 10.27 21.71
CA GLN A 282 33.42 9.45 22.54
C GLN A 282 34.13 8.23 23.14
N SER A 283 35.15 7.66 22.47
CA SER A 283 35.98 6.60 23.04
C SER A 283 36.97 7.09 24.12
N ALA A 284 37.18 8.40 24.24
CA ALA A 284 38.05 9.01 25.23
C ALA A 284 37.35 9.41 26.56
N ILE A 285 36.05 9.08 26.73
CA ILE A 285 35.24 9.43 27.92
C ILE A 285 34.83 8.18 28.73
N ASN A 286 35.40 7.01 28.46
CA ASN A 286 35.31 5.84 29.35
C ASN A 286 36.64 5.57 30.04
#